data_AF-A0A9W9ZCR9-F1
#
_entry.id   AF-A0A9W9ZCR9-F1
#
_cell.length_a   1.000
_cell.length_b   1.000
_cell.length_c   1.000
_cell.angle_alpha   90.00
_cell.angle_beta   90.00
_cell.angle_gamma   90.00
#
_symmetry.space_group_name_H-M   'P 1'
#
loop_
_entity.id
_entity.type
_entity.pdbx_description
1 polymer ?
#
loop_
_entity_poly.entity_id
_entity_poly.type
_entity_poly.pdbx_seq_one_letter_code
_entity_poly.pdbx_strand_id
1 'polypeptide(L)'
;MRMMKVILLFFPVYQREKRARLTSYSYSSSNKALFGLPLMVSVPRKNLTYKALYNILMERMTRFVTLPEEDAGMGCKNEQESEADVEMNEDKNEESDNEDCEERELEKAYQNVHVNGDENEDDNRDSQNGDNDSSTQKNKVKLQCKGKASKYLFNLMLVNSYGSSDIQALQDNEKPLKLTGRCFLALDWDSKVKEKCYNDQLAEESEEHESVHKKPALKKNCIGLNDCIELFLAKEKLGANDPWYCPSCKKHQQATKKFDLWSLPKILVVHLKRFSYNSFWRDKLDTLVSFPLRSLDMSDHVINKDQPRPIYNLIAVSNHYGGMGGGHYTAYAKNCKDDKWYSFDDSSVSSVNQEQIVSKAAYVLFYQRQETGFQESMEEKTNRSSRCRPGCRH
;
A
#
# COMPACT_ATOMS: atom_id res chain seq x y z
N MET A 1 37.27 -13.76 26.44
CA MET A 1 36.37 -12.62 26.17
C MET A 1 35.19 -13.11 25.33
N ARG A 2 33.93 -12.80 25.68
CA ARG A 2 32.78 -13.04 24.78
C ARG A 2 32.71 -11.88 23.79
N MET A 3 32.90 -12.14 22.49
CA MET A 3 32.66 -11.11 21.46
C MET A 3 31.17 -10.72 21.49
N MET A 4 30.88 -9.43 21.69
CA MET A 4 29.52 -8.92 21.60
C MET A 4 29.07 -9.00 20.13
N LYS A 5 28.09 -9.85 19.82
CA LYS A 5 27.47 -9.88 18.48
C LYS A 5 26.80 -8.52 18.23
N VAL A 6 27.40 -7.71 17.36
CA VAL A 6 26.80 -6.46 16.89
C VAL A 6 25.60 -6.81 16.01
N ILE A 7 24.40 -6.50 16.49
CA ILE A 7 23.18 -6.66 15.69
C ILE A 7 23.10 -5.47 14.74
N LEU A 8 23.08 -5.76 13.44
CA LEU A 8 22.88 -4.78 12.38
C LEU A 8 21.40 -4.66 12.01
N LEU A 9 21.01 -3.46 11.61
CA LEU A 9 19.77 -3.18 10.88
C LEU A 9 20.13 -3.03 9.40
N PHE A 10 19.24 -3.50 8.52
CA PHE A 10 19.35 -3.32 7.08
C PHE A 10 18.08 -2.63 6.60
N PHE A 11 18.22 -1.57 5.82
CA PHE A 11 17.10 -0.88 5.19
C PHE A 11 17.51 -0.19 3.89
N PRO A 12 16.56 -0.03 2.96
CA PRO A 12 16.74 0.80 1.76
C PRO A 12 16.70 2.29 2.08
N VAL A 13 17.42 3.06 1.27
CA VAL A 13 17.55 4.50 1.35
C VAL A 13 17.34 5.11 -0.03
N TYR A 14 16.29 5.90 -0.20
CA TYR A 14 15.94 6.58 -1.45
C TYR A 14 16.66 7.93 -1.59
N GLN A 15 16.88 8.38 -2.82
CA GLN A 15 17.28 9.76 -3.10
C GLN A 15 16.05 10.57 -3.50
N ARG A 16 15.88 11.78 -2.94
CA ARG A 16 14.82 12.72 -3.30
C ARG A 16 15.35 14.12 -3.51
N GLU A 17 14.84 14.78 -4.54
CA GLU A 17 15.20 16.15 -4.90
C GLU A 17 14.01 17.09 -4.61
N LYS A 18 14.24 18.13 -3.81
CA LYS A 18 13.25 19.19 -3.53
C LYS A 18 13.17 20.15 -4.71
N ARG A 19 12.10 20.05 -5.52
CA ARG A 19 11.86 21.00 -6.61
C ARG A 19 11.19 22.27 -6.07
N ALA A 20 11.56 23.43 -6.62
CA ALA A 20 10.78 24.65 -6.47
C ALA A 20 9.37 24.44 -7.06
N ARG A 21 8.35 25.08 -6.47
CA ARG A 21 6.98 25.02 -6.98
C ARG A 21 6.92 25.75 -8.33
N LEU A 22 6.89 24.99 -9.42
CA LEU A 22 6.23 25.45 -10.64
C LEU A 22 4.72 25.35 -10.41
N THR A 23 3.99 26.37 -10.85
CA THR A 23 2.53 26.43 -10.80
C THR A 23 1.93 25.49 -11.84
N SER A 24 1.86 24.19 -11.53
CA SER A 24 1.13 23.20 -12.31
C SER A 24 0.34 22.27 -11.40
N TYR A 25 -0.94 22.08 -11.75
CA TYR A 25 -1.88 21.26 -11.01
C TYR A 25 -1.43 19.79 -11.00
N SER A 26 -0.80 19.36 -9.91
CA SER A 26 -0.39 17.97 -9.67
C SER A 26 -0.78 17.55 -8.27
N TYR A 27 -1.61 16.51 -8.18
CA TYR A 27 -2.13 15.95 -6.92
C TYR A 27 -1.08 15.19 -6.08
N SER A 28 0.22 15.39 -6.33
CA SER A 28 1.29 14.83 -5.51
C SER A 28 1.51 15.71 -4.27
N SER A 29 1.17 15.20 -3.09
CA SER A 29 1.27 15.92 -1.81
C SER A 29 2.69 16.28 -1.34
N SER A 30 3.73 16.05 -2.15
CA SER A 30 5.10 16.47 -1.85
C SER A 30 5.81 17.05 -3.08
N ASN A 31 6.53 18.17 -2.87
CA ASN A 31 7.39 18.82 -3.88
C ASN A 31 8.71 18.04 -4.12
N LYS A 32 8.74 16.72 -3.85
CA LYS A 32 9.97 15.91 -3.78
C LYS A 32 9.92 14.80 -4.83
N ALA A 33 10.80 14.86 -5.82
CA ALA A 33 10.92 13.83 -6.85
C ALA A 33 11.94 12.77 -6.45
N LEU A 34 11.61 11.49 -6.60
CA LEU A 34 12.58 10.39 -6.46
C LEU A 34 13.54 10.39 -7.66
N PHE A 35 14.81 10.06 -7.42
CA PHE A 35 15.83 9.87 -8.46
C PHE A 35 16.84 8.79 -8.06
N GLY A 36 17.66 8.36 -9.02
CA GLY A 36 18.73 7.38 -8.81
C GLY A 36 18.24 6.00 -8.33
N LEU A 37 19.19 5.14 -7.95
CA LEU A 37 18.91 3.81 -7.39
C LEU A 37 18.88 3.85 -5.85
N PRO A 38 17.92 3.14 -5.19
CA PRO A 38 17.90 3.05 -3.74
C PRO A 38 19.13 2.31 -3.19
N LEU A 39 19.76 2.85 -2.16
CA LEU A 39 20.92 2.25 -1.50
C LEU A 39 20.48 1.29 -0.40
N MET A 40 21.06 0.08 -0.35
CA MET A 40 20.90 -0.83 0.79
C MET A 40 21.98 -0.56 1.83
N VAL A 41 21.57 -0.12 3.01
CA VAL A 41 22.48 0.35 4.06
C VAL A 41 22.38 -0.53 5.30
N SER A 42 23.54 -0.90 5.86
CA SER A 42 23.67 -1.65 7.10
C SER A 42 24.21 -0.76 8.22
N VAL A 43 23.54 -0.73 9.37
CA VAL A 43 23.92 0.12 10.51
C VAL A 43 23.81 -0.60 11.86
N PRO A 44 24.61 -0.22 12.88
CA PRO A 44 24.45 -0.74 14.24
C PRO A 44 23.05 -0.48 14.81
N ARG A 45 22.43 -1.48 15.43
CA ARG A 45 21.11 -1.36 16.07
C ARG A 45 21.11 -0.50 17.36
N LYS A 46 22.26 -0.33 18.00
CA LYS A 46 22.41 0.42 19.26
C LYS A 46 23.34 1.61 19.07
N ASN A 47 23.05 2.71 19.77
CA ASN A 47 23.88 3.92 19.86
C ASN A 47 24.17 4.61 18.52
N LEU A 48 23.36 4.37 17.48
CA LEU A 48 23.45 5.07 16.20
C LEU A 48 22.91 6.50 16.35
N THR A 49 23.72 7.51 16.10
CA THR A 49 23.31 8.93 16.09
C THR A 49 23.05 9.42 14.66
N TYR A 50 22.43 10.60 14.51
CA TYR A 50 22.25 11.26 13.20
C TYR A 50 23.58 11.42 12.46
N LYS A 51 24.59 12.02 13.12
CA LYS A 51 25.93 12.19 12.55
C LYS A 51 26.59 10.86 12.14
N ALA A 52 26.44 9.80 12.93
CA ALA A 52 26.99 8.48 12.59
C ALA A 52 26.30 7.88 11.36
N LEU A 53 24.97 7.96 11.28
CA LEU A 53 24.20 7.51 10.11
C LEU A 53 24.55 8.33 8.87
N TYR A 54 24.64 9.66 8.97
CA TYR A 54 25.03 10.54 7.87
C TYR A 54 26.42 10.19 7.33
N ASN A 55 27.39 9.94 8.20
CA ASN A 55 28.74 9.55 7.78
C ASN A 55 28.75 8.21 7.04
N ILE A 56 28.01 7.20 7.53
CA ILE A 56 27.86 5.90 6.84
C ILE A 56 27.22 6.07 5.46
N LEU A 57 26.25 6.98 5.33
CA LEU A 57 25.61 7.30 4.05
C LEU A 57 26.55 8.01 3.08
N MET A 58 27.32 8.99 3.56
CA MET A 58 28.36 9.65 2.76
C MET A 58 29.41 8.65 2.28
N GLU A 59 29.92 7.80 3.17
CA GLU A 59 30.90 6.75 2.84
C GLU A 59 30.40 5.85 1.70
N ARG A 60 29.13 5.43 1.77
CA ARG A 60 28.45 4.62 0.74
C ARG A 60 28.27 5.32 -0.60
N MET A 61 28.31 6.64 -0.64
CA MET A 61 28.10 7.45 -1.84
C MET A 61 29.37 8.15 -2.35
N THR A 62 30.52 7.97 -1.68
CA THR A 62 31.82 8.62 -2.02
C THR A 62 32.23 8.55 -3.49
N ARG A 63 31.81 7.51 -4.23
CA ARG A 63 32.07 7.37 -5.67
C ARG A 63 31.39 8.44 -6.53
N PHE A 64 30.20 8.90 -6.13
CA PHE A 64 29.35 9.79 -6.92
C PHE A 64 28.85 11.01 -6.14
N VAL A 65 29.29 11.18 -4.88
CA VAL A 65 29.03 12.37 -4.07
C VAL A 65 30.35 13.01 -3.64
N THR A 66 30.57 14.25 -4.08
CA THR A 66 31.72 15.07 -3.71
C THR A 66 31.33 16.11 -2.66
N LEU A 67 32.24 16.38 -1.72
CA LEU A 67 32.13 17.55 -0.85
C LEU A 67 32.65 18.78 -1.60
N PRO A 68 32.02 19.96 -1.48
CA PRO A 68 32.63 21.21 -1.95
C PRO A 68 33.97 21.43 -1.24
N GLU A 69 35.02 21.78 -1.97
CA GLU A 69 36.29 22.17 -1.36
C GLU A 69 36.13 23.47 -0.56
N GLU A 70 36.69 23.51 0.64
CA GLU A 70 36.62 24.67 1.54
C GLU A 70 37.61 25.80 1.11
N ASP A 71 37.65 26.16 -0.17
CA ASP A 71 38.39 27.36 -0.63
C ASP A 71 37.84 28.02 -1.91
N ALA A 72 36.54 28.33 -1.88
CA ALA A 72 35.98 29.43 -2.67
C ALA A 72 34.84 30.07 -1.86
N GLY A 73 35.08 31.28 -1.35
CA GLY A 73 34.17 31.93 -0.41
C GLY A 73 32.73 32.00 -0.92
N MET A 74 31.78 31.50 -0.12
CA MET A 74 30.34 31.59 -0.40
C MET A 74 29.80 33.02 -0.15
N GLY A 75 30.44 34.00 -0.79
CA GLY A 75 29.88 35.33 -0.96
C GLY A 75 28.81 35.27 -2.02
N CYS A 76 27.53 35.26 -1.60
CA CYS A 76 26.50 35.86 -2.43
C CYS A 76 26.92 37.32 -2.65
N LYS A 77 27.42 37.62 -3.85
CA LYS A 77 27.53 39.02 -4.28
C LYS A 77 26.12 39.58 -4.25
N ASN A 78 25.89 40.57 -3.39
CA ASN A 78 24.77 41.48 -3.60
C ASN A 78 25.06 42.19 -4.92
N GLU A 79 24.29 41.89 -5.96
CA GLU A 79 24.21 42.78 -7.11
C GLU A 79 23.53 44.04 -6.60
N GLN A 80 24.30 45.13 -6.53
CA GLN A 80 23.80 46.42 -6.10
C GLN A 80 22.86 46.96 -7.18
N GLU A 81 21.78 47.58 -6.72
CA GLU A 81 20.92 48.43 -7.54
C GLU A 81 21.82 49.45 -8.27
N SER A 82 21.62 49.58 -9.58
CA SER A 82 22.06 50.77 -10.31
C SER A 82 20.85 51.66 -10.48
N GLU A 83 20.86 52.79 -9.77
CA GLU A 83 19.96 53.91 -10.02
C GLU A 83 20.20 54.41 -11.44
N ALA A 84 19.12 54.52 -12.22
CA ALA A 84 19.10 55.25 -13.47
C ALA A 84 17.76 55.98 -13.57
N ASP A 85 17.80 57.30 -13.35
CA ASP A 85 16.63 58.17 -13.44
C ASP A 85 16.04 58.19 -14.85
N VAL A 86 14.74 57.86 -14.96
CA VAL A 86 13.89 58.34 -16.07
C VAL A 86 12.52 58.70 -15.49
N GLU A 87 12.17 59.98 -15.64
CA GLU A 87 10.90 60.57 -15.22
C GLU A 87 9.73 60.26 -16.18
N MET A 88 8.50 60.26 -15.62
CA MET A 88 7.20 60.56 -16.26
C MET A 88 6.69 59.56 -17.33
N ASN A 89 5.51 58.94 -17.17
CA ASN A 89 4.21 59.57 -16.94
C ASN A 89 3.18 58.64 -16.27
N GLU A 90 2.13 59.24 -15.70
CA GLU A 90 0.89 58.58 -15.31
C GLU A 90 0.08 58.13 -16.55
N ASP A 91 -0.63 57.00 -16.46
CA ASP A 91 -2.02 56.95 -16.95
C ASP A 91 -2.85 55.85 -16.26
N LYS A 92 -4.18 55.94 -16.40
CA LYS A 92 -5.18 55.37 -15.48
C LYS A 92 -5.87 54.09 -15.97
N ASN A 93 -6.52 53.41 -15.00
CA ASN A 93 -7.63 52.46 -15.16
C ASN A 93 -7.30 51.13 -15.91
N GLU A 94 -8.03 50.02 -15.75
CA GLU A 94 -9.35 49.79 -15.13
C GLU A 94 -9.44 48.36 -14.50
N GLU A 95 -10.61 48.08 -13.94
CA GLU A 95 -11.20 46.88 -13.31
C GLU A 95 -10.90 45.50 -13.99
N SER A 96 -11.14 44.31 -13.41
CA SER A 96 -11.80 43.87 -12.15
C SER A 96 -10.98 42.69 -11.51
N ASP A 97 -11.40 41.84 -10.55
CA ASP A 97 -12.68 41.58 -9.87
C ASP A 97 -12.51 40.89 -8.49
N ASN A 98 -13.63 40.44 -7.90
CA ASN A 98 -13.79 39.54 -6.75
C ASN A 98 -13.74 38.05 -7.23
N GLU A 99 -13.73 36.99 -6.41
CA GLU A 99 -14.30 36.74 -5.08
C GLU A 99 -13.42 35.70 -4.33
N ASP A 100 -13.19 35.88 -3.03
CA ASP A 100 -12.46 34.90 -2.21
C ASP A 100 -13.00 34.86 -0.77
N CYS A 101 -14.22 34.33 -0.62
CA CYS A 101 -14.88 34.19 0.68
C CYS A 101 -15.92 33.06 0.70
N GLU A 102 -15.50 31.78 0.79
CA GLU A 102 -16.22 30.71 1.51
C GLU A 102 -15.46 29.36 1.50
N GLU A 103 -14.35 29.25 2.26
CA GLU A 103 -13.77 27.91 2.56
C GLU A 103 -13.18 27.83 3.98
N ARG A 104 -14.04 28.00 5.01
CA ARG A 104 -13.65 27.80 6.44
C ARG A 104 -14.70 27.15 7.35
N GLU A 105 -15.66 26.37 6.82
CA GLU A 105 -16.66 25.70 7.67
C GLU A 105 -16.75 24.16 7.57
N LEU A 106 -16.07 23.48 6.63
CA LEU A 106 -16.13 22.00 6.54
C LEU A 106 -15.15 21.22 7.44
N GLU A 107 -14.10 21.83 7.97
CA GLU A 107 -13.09 21.11 8.76
C GLU A 107 -13.51 20.78 10.22
N LYS A 108 -14.66 21.28 10.69
CA LYS A 108 -15.16 21.03 12.05
C LYS A 108 -16.17 19.87 12.17
N ALA A 109 -16.58 19.26 11.06
CA ALA A 109 -17.60 18.20 11.07
C ALA A 109 -17.05 16.79 11.36
N TYR A 110 -15.74 16.56 11.23
CA TYR A 110 -15.13 15.21 11.28
C TYR A 110 -14.64 14.74 12.66
N GLN A 111 -15.12 15.33 13.76
CA GLN A 111 -14.71 14.94 15.12
C GLN A 111 -15.79 14.29 16.00
N ASN A 112 -17.04 14.16 15.52
CA ASN A 112 -18.14 13.55 16.30
C ASN A 112 -18.91 12.47 15.52
N VAL A 113 -18.30 11.30 15.32
CA VAL A 113 -19.04 10.04 15.08
C VAL A 113 -18.42 8.93 15.93
N HIS A 114 -19.04 8.67 17.08
CA HIS A 114 -18.93 7.40 17.80
C HIS A 114 -19.99 6.45 17.24
N VAL A 115 -19.59 5.24 16.85
CA VAL A 115 -20.50 4.08 16.72
C VAL A 115 -19.78 2.86 17.32
N ASN A 116 -20.47 2.17 18.23
CA ASN A 116 -19.90 1.17 19.13
C ASN A 116 -19.76 -0.23 18.50
N GLY A 117 -18.97 -1.09 19.16
CA GLY A 117 -18.86 -2.52 18.89
C GLY A 117 -17.90 -3.19 19.88
N ASP A 118 -18.44 -3.68 20.99
CA ASP A 118 -17.80 -4.29 22.18
C ASP A 118 -16.92 -5.54 21.86
N GLU A 119 -16.08 -6.13 22.75
CA GLU A 119 -16.20 -6.36 24.21
C GLU A 119 -14.85 -6.45 24.98
N ASN A 120 -14.87 -5.96 26.24
CA ASN A 120 -14.26 -6.46 27.52
C ASN A 120 -12.75 -6.85 27.58
N GLU A 121 -11.95 -6.44 28.58
CA GLU A 121 -12.10 -6.63 30.04
C GLU A 121 -11.44 -5.52 30.90
N ASP A 122 -11.73 -5.54 32.21
CA ASP A 122 -11.45 -4.51 33.22
C ASP A 122 -9.97 -4.32 33.63
N ASP A 123 -9.63 -3.10 34.10
CA ASP A 123 -9.16 -2.96 35.49
C ASP A 123 -9.33 -1.53 36.04
N ASN A 124 -9.82 -1.41 37.28
CA ASN A 124 -10.11 -0.13 37.94
C ASN A 124 -8.87 0.47 38.63
N ARG A 125 -8.69 1.80 38.55
CA ARG A 125 -8.24 2.60 39.71
C ARG A 125 -8.49 4.11 39.60
N ASP A 126 -8.68 4.70 40.77
CA ASP A 126 -9.40 5.94 41.03
C ASP A 126 -8.65 7.26 40.81
N SER A 127 -9.45 8.26 40.40
CA SER A 127 -9.51 9.66 40.91
C SER A 127 -8.24 10.52 41.06
N GLN A 128 -8.24 11.69 40.40
CA GLN A 128 -8.66 12.95 41.06
C GLN A 128 -8.83 14.14 40.09
N ASN A 129 -9.83 15.00 40.37
CA ASN A 129 -10.14 16.23 39.63
C ASN A 129 -9.14 17.35 39.92
N GLY A 130 -9.07 18.31 38.99
CA GLY A 130 -8.38 19.59 39.18
C GLY A 130 -8.73 20.57 38.07
N ASP A 131 -9.86 21.28 38.21
CA ASP A 131 -10.18 22.43 37.37
C ASP A 131 -9.11 23.52 37.51
N ASN A 132 -8.78 24.20 36.41
CA ASN A 132 -8.45 25.62 36.46
C ASN A 132 -8.62 26.30 35.10
N ASP A 133 -9.34 27.42 35.14
CA ASP A 133 -9.54 28.39 34.07
C ASP A 133 -8.26 29.21 33.82
N SER A 134 -8.13 29.81 32.63
CA SER A 134 -7.55 31.15 32.39
C SER A 134 -7.00 31.36 30.96
N SER A 135 -7.55 32.39 30.31
CA SER A 135 -6.86 33.33 29.41
C SER A 135 -6.24 32.84 28.09
N THR A 136 -6.81 33.35 26.99
CA THR A 136 -6.23 33.34 25.65
C THR A 136 -5.02 34.29 25.55
N GLN A 137 -3.86 33.83 25.07
CA GLN A 137 -2.80 34.68 24.52
C GLN A 137 -2.34 34.20 23.14
N LYS A 138 -2.67 34.97 22.09
CA LYS A 138 -2.20 34.74 20.71
C LYS A 138 -0.78 35.28 20.53
N ASN A 139 0.24 34.51 20.88
CA ASN A 139 1.63 34.89 20.59
C ASN A 139 2.01 34.59 19.13
N LYS A 140 1.96 35.64 18.30
CA LYS A 140 2.43 35.66 16.91
C LYS A 140 3.97 35.63 16.87
N VAL A 141 4.58 34.45 17.03
CA VAL A 141 6.05 34.32 16.90
C VAL A 141 6.44 34.45 15.42
N LYS A 142 6.96 35.64 15.07
CA LYS A 142 7.45 35.98 13.74
C LYS A 142 8.77 35.25 13.49
N LEU A 143 8.73 34.08 12.84
CA LEU A 143 9.92 33.26 12.60
C LEU A 143 10.82 33.91 11.54
N GLN A 144 11.77 34.74 11.98
CA GLN A 144 12.83 35.27 11.11
C GLN A 144 13.82 34.15 10.74
N CYS A 145 13.63 33.54 9.57
CA CYS A 145 14.62 32.63 9.00
C CYS A 145 15.84 33.40 8.46
N LYS A 146 16.78 33.76 9.33
CA LYS A 146 18.15 34.09 8.91
C LYS A 146 18.84 32.80 8.48
N GLY A 147 19.11 32.67 7.18
CA GLY A 147 19.70 31.46 6.60
C GLY A 147 21.11 31.19 7.15
N LYS A 148 21.25 30.17 7.99
CA LYS A 148 22.54 29.52 8.25
C LYS A 148 22.77 28.46 7.18
N ALA A 149 23.98 28.38 6.65
CA ALA A 149 24.35 27.31 5.73
C ALA A 149 24.11 25.94 6.38
N SER A 150 23.49 25.01 5.64
CA SER A 150 23.30 23.64 6.12
C SER A 150 24.65 22.93 6.18
N LYS A 151 24.99 22.39 7.35
CA LYS A 151 26.16 21.52 7.56
C LYS A 151 26.07 20.20 6.80
N TYR A 152 24.88 19.82 6.33
CA TYR A 152 24.58 18.56 5.67
C TYR A 152 24.08 18.81 4.25
N LEU A 153 24.56 18.01 3.29
CA LEU A 153 24.18 18.12 1.87
C LEU A 153 22.71 17.73 1.62
N PHE A 154 22.17 16.87 2.47
CA PHE A 154 20.80 16.36 2.44
C PHE A 154 20.24 16.18 3.85
N ASN A 155 18.91 16.23 3.98
CA ASN A 155 18.21 15.92 5.23
C ASN A 155 17.84 14.42 5.26
N LEU A 156 17.89 13.81 6.44
CA LEU A 156 17.44 12.43 6.64
C LEU A 156 15.95 12.37 7.03
N MET A 157 15.12 11.77 6.18
CA MET A 157 13.68 11.61 6.40
C MET A 157 13.29 10.13 6.49
N LEU A 158 12.51 9.74 7.50
CA LEU A 158 11.75 8.49 7.44
C LEU A 158 10.58 8.67 6.48
N VAL A 159 10.35 7.66 5.64
CA VAL A 159 9.38 7.68 4.54
C VAL A 159 8.60 6.36 4.45
N ASN A 160 7.55 6.34 3.63
CA ASN A 160 6.81 5.13 3.31
C ASN A 160 7.64 4.12 2.48
N SER A 161 7.07 2.94 2.21
CA SER A 161 7.68 1.86 1.43
C SER A 161 7.90 2.13 -0.06
N TYR A 162 7.44 3.29 -0.56
CA TYR A 162 7.64 3.75 -1.92
C TYR A 162 8.60 4.95 -1.97
N GLY A 163 9.15 5.39 -0.83
CA GLY A 163 9.97 6.58 -0.70
C GLY A 163 9.23 7.92 -0.84
N SER A 164 7.94 7.91 -1.21
CA SER A 164 7.23 9.10 -1.67
C SER A 164 6.73 10.02 -0.53
N SER A 165 6.06 9.45 0.48
CA SER A 165 5.45 10.21 1.57
C SER A 165 6.38 10.34 2.77
N ASP A 166 6.43 11.55 3.35
CA ASP A 166 7.15 11.82 4.60
C ASP A 166 6.43 11.18 5.81
N ILE A 167 7.20 10.58 6.72
CA ILE A 167 6.72 10.09 8.03
C ILE A 167 7.30 10.94 9.16
N GLN A 168 8.63 11.11 9.19
CA GLN A 168 9.31 11.83 10.28
C GLN A 168 10.69 12.33 9.85
N ALA A 169 11.00 13.61 10.12
CA ALA A 169 12.36 14.12 9.99
C ALA A 169 13.25 13.61 11.14
N LEU A 170 14.42 13.06 10.83
CA LEU A 170 15.41 12.72 11.84
C LEU A 170 16.11 13.99 12.33
N GLN A 171 16.36 14.08 13.64
CA GLN A 171 16.98 15.25 14.27
C GLN A 171 18.44 14.98 14.63
N ASP A 172 19.33 15.94 14.35
CA ASP A 172 20.69 15.95 14.89
C ASP A 172 20.68 16.58 16.29
N ASN A 173 20.39 15.75 17.29
CA ASN A 173 20.32 16.15 18.71
C ASN A 173 21.20 15.28 19.60
N GLU A 174 22.21 14.62 19.00
CA GLU A 174 23.16 13.67 19.60
C GLU A 174 22.56 12.43 20.30
N LYS A 175 21.24 12.32 20.40
CA LYS A 175 20.57 11.15 21.00
C LYS A 175 20.59 9.95 20.04
N PRO A 176 20.57 8.71 20.57
CA PRO A 176 20.42 7.51 19.73
C PRO A 176 19.11 7.53 18.94
N LEU A 177 19.20 7.34 17.62
CA LEU A 177 18.08 7.19 16.72
C LEU A 177 17.35 5.87 17.00
N LYS A 178 16.03 5.93 17.13
CA LYS A 178 15.16 4.75 17.30
C LYS A 178 14.79 4.14 15.93
N LEU A 179 15.80 3.65 15.20
CA LEU A 179 15.57 2.95 13.94
C LEU A 179 15.23 1.46 14.16
N THR A 180 14.53 0.88 13.18
CA THR A 180 14.25 -0.55 13.12
C THR A 180 14.69 -1.11 11.76
N GLY A 181 14.77 -2.43 11.62
CA GLY A 181 14.95 -3.09 10.32
C GLY A 181 13.70 -3.06 9.43
N ARG A 182 12.69 -2.28 9.83
CA ARG A 182 11.47 -1.98 9.07
C ARG A 182 11.25 -0.46 9.02
N CYS A 183 12.29 0.27 8.64
CA CYS A 183 12.23 1.69 8.28
C CYS A 183 12.58 1.82 6.79
N PHE A 184 12.01 2.80 6.09
CA PHE A 184 12.56 3.32 4.84
C PHE A 184 13.10 4.72 5.12
N LEU A 185 14.25 5.05 4.55
CA LEU A 185 14.88 6.35 4.68
C LEU A 185 14.90 7.05 3.31
N ALA A 186 14.83 8.38 3.29
CA ALA A 186 15.11 9.19 2.12
C ALA A 186 16.16 10.25 2.46
N LEU A 187 17.03 10.52 1.49
CA LEU A 187 17.97 11.63 1.49
C LEU A 187 17.33 12.77 0.70
N ASP A 188 16.97 13.84 1.40
CA ASP A 188 16.27 14.98 0.84
C ASP A 188 17.28 16.07 0.45
N TRP A 189 17.70 16.04 -0.80
CA TRP A 189 18.61 16.99 -1.42
C TRP A 189 17.90 18.30 -1.79
N ASP A 190 18.62 19.42 -1.65
CA ASP A 190 18.28 20.66 -2.35
C ASP A 190 18.83 20.60 -3.78
N SER A 191 18.07 21.04 -4.79
CA SER A 191 18.50 20.96 -6.20
C SER A 191 19.86 21.64 -6.43
N LYS A 192 20.13 22.80 -5.81
CA LYS A 192 21.42 23.51 -6.00
C LYS A 192 22.60 22.81 -5.35
N VAL A 193 22.35 21.97 -4.35
CA VAL A 193 23.37 21.15 -3.69
C VAL A 193 23.61 19.87 -4.49
N LYS A 194 22.53 19.22 -4.95
CA LYS A 194 22.60 18.04 -5.82
C LYS A 194 23.42 18.35 -7.08
N GLU A 195 23.06 19.41 -7.81
CA GLU A 195 23.72 19.83 -9.06
C GLU A 195 25.26 19.99 -8.92
N LYS A 196 25.73 20.41 -7.74
CA LYS A 196 27.16 20.62 -7.46
C LYS A 196 27.89 19.41 -6.89
N CYS A 197 27.18 18.58 -6.14
CA CYS A 197 27.77 17.57 -5.26
C CYS A 197 27.42 16.13 -5.64
N TYR A 198 26.51 15.91 -6.59
CA TYR A 198 26.03 14.58 -6.99
C TYR A 198 26.26 14.37 -8.48
N ASN A 199 26.99 13.31 -8.84
CA ASN A 199 27.25 12.94 -10.22
C ASN A 199 26.28 11.82 -10.64
N ASP A 200 25.23 12.17 -11.40
CA ASP A 200 24.23 11.22 -11.85
C ASP A 200 24.84 10.08 -12.71
N GLN A 201 25.84 10.36 -13.56
CA GLN A 201 26.49 9.35 -14.41
C GLN A 201 27.24 8.28 -13.59
N LEU A 202 28.03 8.70 -12.59
CA LEU A 202 28.77 7.77 -11.71
C LEU A 202 27.84 7.03 -10.72
N ALA A 203 26.65 7.57 -10.46
CA ALA A 203 25.63 6.90 -9.66
C ALA A 203 24.88 5.81 -10.44
N GLU A 204 24.72 5.98 -11.76
CA GLU A 204 24.09 5.01 -12.66
C GLU A 204 25.07 3.95 -13.21
N GLU A 205 26.38 4.19 -13.17
CA GLU A 205 27.40 3.25 -13.64
C GLU A 205 27.47 1.97 -12.76
N SER A 206 26.84 0.88 -13.21
CA SER A 206 26.86 -0.43 -12.54
C SER A 206 27.58 -1.50 -13.35
N GLU A 207 28.45 -2.28 -12.69
CA GLU A 207 28.96 -3.54 -13.26
C GLU A 207 27.89 -4.64 -13.16
N GLU A 208 27.37 -5.10 -14.31
CA GLU A 208 26.43 -6.22 -14.35
C GLU A 208 27.17 -7.55 -14.10
N HIS A 209 26.98 -8.12 -12.91
CA HIS A 209 27.45 -9.47 -12.61
C HIS A 209 26.76 -10.50 -13.51
N GLU A 210 27.44 -11.59 -13.87
CA GLU A 210 26.93 -12.66 -14.77
C GLU A 210 25.53 -13.18 -14.40
N SER A 211 25.16 -13.11 -13.11
CA SER A 211 23.83 -13.47 -12.60
C SER A 211 22.69 -12.53 -13.03
N VAL A 212 22.98 -11.33 -13.53
CA VAL A 212 21.98 -10.42 -14.12
C VAL A 212 21.46 -10.98 -15.43
N HIS A 213 22.35 -11.55 -16.26
CA HIS A 213 22.00 -12.22 -17.51
C HIS A 213 21.43 -13.63 -17.31
N LYS A 214 21.72 -14.28 -16.17
CA LYS A 214 21.03 -15.50 -15.74
C LYS A 214 19.57 -15.14 -15.43
N LYS A 215 18.71 -15.23 -16.46
CA LYS A 215 17.25 -15.07 -16.34
C LYS A 215 16.80 -15.75 -15.04
N PRO A 216 16.31 -15.00 -14.04
CA PRO A 216 15.83 -15.63 -12.81
C PRO A 216 14.76 -16.62 -13.23
N ALA A 217 14.92 -17.89 -12.85
CA ALA A 217 14.02 -18.96 -13.23
C ALA A 217 12.59 -18.47 -13.06
N LEU A 218 11.85 -18.39 -14.18
CA LEU A 218 10.61 -17.63 -14.29
C LEU A 218 9.77 -17.87 -13.04
N LYS A 219 9.72 -16.89 -12.13
CA LYS A 219 8.75 -16.92 -11.03
C LYS A 219 7.42 -17.20 -11.71
N LYS A 220 6.68 -18.21 -11.23
CA LYS A 220 5.34 -18.49 -11.73
C LYS A 220 4.48 -17.26 -11.42
N ASN A 221 4.49 -16.30 -12.36
CA ASN A 221 3.80 -15.02 -12.26
C ASN A 221 2.27 -15.20 -12.34
N CYS A 222 1.85 -16.45 -12.59
CA CYS A 222 0.51 -16.99 -12.51
C CYS A 222 0.54 -18.27 -11.65
N ILE A 223 -0.35 -18.38 -10.67
CA ILE A 223 -0.60 -19.61 -9.89
C ILE A 223 -2.04 -20.08 -10.12
N GLY A 224 -2.31 -21.38 -9.99
CA GLY A 224 -3.66 -21.91 -10.10
C GLY A 224 -4.48 -21.63 -8.83
N LEU A 225 -5.80 -21.48 -9.00
CA LEU A 225 -6.74 -21.50 -7.87
C LEU A 225 -6.66 -22.84 -7.10
N ASN A 226 -6.43 -23.94 -7.81
CA ASN A 226 -6.21 -25.25 -7.21
C ASN A 226 -4.97 -25.28 -6.31
N ASP A 227 -3.84 -24.70 -6.75
CA ASP A 227 -2.62 -24.55 -5.91
C ASP A 227 -2.93 -23.80 -4.59
N CYS A 228 -3.84 -22.81 -4.63
CA CYS A 228 -4.26 -22.05 -3.46
C CYS A 228 -5.16 -22.88 -2.52
N ILE A 229 -6.02 -23.72 -3.06
CA ILE A 229 -6.89 -24.64 -2.31
C ILE A 229 -6.05 -25.72 -1.64
N GLU A 230 -5.13 -26.35 -2.37
CA GLU A 230 -4.20 -27.35 -1.83
C GLU A 230 -3.35 -26.77 -0.70
N LEU A 231 -2.84 -25.54 -0.86
CA LEU A 231 -2.09 -24.84 0.19
C LEU A 231 -2.95 -24.54 1.43
N PHE A 232 -4.24 -24.22 1.25
CA PHE A 232 -5.17 -23.99 2.36
C PHE A 232 -5.50 -25.29 3.14
N LEU A 233 -5.55 -26.44 2.44
CA LEU A 233 -5.80 -27.75 3.02
C LEU A 233 -4.52 -28.46 3.50
N ALA A 234 -3.35 -27.89 3.24
CA ALA A 234 -2.07 -28.40 3.70
C ALA A 234 -1.96 -28.38 5.23
N LYS A 235 -1.15 -29.28 5.77
CA LYS A 235 -0.89 -29.39 7.20
C LYS A 235 0.16 -28.34 7.62
N GLU A 236 -0.25 -27.36 8.44
CA GLU A 236 0.61 -26.26 8.93
C GLU A 236 1.03 -26.45 10.40
N LYS A 237 2.25 -26.02 10.77
CA LYS A 237 2.69 -25.99 12.17
C LYS A 237 2.43 -24.60 12.76
N LEU A 238 1.76 -24.56 13.91
CA LEU A 238 1.43 -23.30 14.58
C LEU A 238 2.68 -22.53 15.02
N GLY A 239 2.63 -21.21 14.85
CA GLY A 239 3.70 -20.28 15.23
C GLY A 239 3.98 -20.30 16.74
N ALA A 240 5.10 -19.71 17.16
CA ALA A 240 5.42 -19.59 18.58
C ALA A 240 4.47 -18.63 19.32
N ASN A 241 3.81 -17.73 18.59
CA ASN A 241 2.90 -16.72 19.10
C ASN A 241 1.43 -17.19 19.12
N ASP A 242 1.10 -18.26 18.39
CA ASP A 242 -0.26 -18.81 18.25
C ASP A 242 -0.36 -20.27 18.73
N PRO A 243 0.15 -20.64 19.93
CA PRO A 243 0.19 -22.02 20.38
C PRO A 243 -1.21 -22.53 20.75
N TRP A 244 -1.47 -23.81 20.48
CA TRP A 244 -2.73 -24.47 20.87
C TRP A 244 -2.66 -24.96 22.32
N TYR A 245 -3.69 -24.69 23.10
CA TYR A 245 -3.82 -25.24 24.45
C TYR A 245 -4.19 -26.73 24.40
N CYS A 246 -3.28 -27.59 24.85
CA CYS A 246 -3.51 -29.03 24.88
C CYS A 246 -4.23 -29.43 26.18
N PRO A 247 -5.47 -29.98 26.13
CA PRO A 247 -6.21 -30.36 27.33
C PRO A 247 -5.53 -31.50 28.11
N SER A 248 -4.89 -32.45 27.41
CA SER A 248 -4.18 -33.57 28.04
C SER A 248 -2.88 -33.15 28.73
N CYS A 249 -2.14 -32.21 28.14
CA CYS A 249 -0.88 -31.71 28.73
C CYS A 249 -1.08 -30.51 29.67
N LYS A 250 -2.29 -29.93 29.72
CA LYS A 250 -2.66 -28.71 30.45
C LYS A 250 -1.70 -27.53 30.22
N LYS A 251 -1.24 -27.36 28.97
CA LYS A 251 -0.33 -26.28 28.57
C LYS A 251 -0.43 -25.95 27.08
N HIS A 252 -0.01 -24.73 26.75
CA HIS A 252 0.16 -24.26 25.38
C HIS A 252 1.30 -25.00 24.67
N GLN A 253 1.04 -25.51 23.47
CA GLN A 253 1.93 -26.33 22.66
C GLN A 253 1.91 -25.88 21.19
N GLN A 254 3.06 -25.95 20.51
CA GLN A 254 3.12 -25.76 19.05
C GLN A 254 2.59 -26.99 18.32
N ALA A 255 1.26 -27.11 18.28
CA ALA A 255 0.57 -28.18 17.57
C ALA A 255 0.70 -28.05 16.04
N THR A 256 0.25 -29.07 15.34
CA THR A 256 0.09 -29.03 13.88
C THR A 256 -1.40 -29.03 13.54
N LYS A 257 -1.81 -28.11 12.69
CA LYS A 257 -3.18 -27.85 12.27
C LYS A 257 -3.36 -28.27 10.81
N LYS A 258 -4.57 -28.66 10.45
CA LYS A 258 -4.97 -28.95 9.06
C LYS A 258 -6.44 -28.55 8.92
N PHE A 259 -6.81 -28.04 7.75
CA PHE A 259 -8.20 -27.84 7.37
C PHE A 259 -8.62 -28.92 6.37
N ASP A 260 -9.91 -29.25 6.39
CA ASP A 260 -10.54 -30.26 5.55
C ASP A 260 -11.96 -29.80 5.19
N LEU A 261 -12.40 -30.08 3.96
CA LEU A 261 -13.73 -29.70 3.50
C LEU A 261 -14.68 -30.89 3.66
N TRP A 262 -15.64 -30.77 4.59
CA TRP A 262 -16.67 -31.80 4.78
C TRP A 262 -17.81 -31.70 3.75
N SER A 263 -18.29 -30.48 3.49
CA SER A 263 -19.42 -30.22 2.58
C SER A 263 -19.34 -28.81 2.02
N LEU A 264 -19.81 -28.59 0.79
CA LEU A 264 -19.73 -27.28 0.12
C LEU A 264 -21.12 -26.68 -0.22
N PRO A 265 -21.28 -25.34 -0.09
CA PRO A 265 -22.56 -24.64 -0.25
C PRO A 265 -23.04 -24.55 -1.70
N LYS A 266 -24.29 -24.12 -1.93
CA LYS A 266 -24.77 -23.80 -3.29
C LYS A 266 -24.03 -22.62 -3.93
N ILE A 267 -23.67 -21.61 -3.13
CA ILE A 267 -22.84 -20.47 -3.54
C ILE A 267 -21.53 -20.55 -2.75
N LEU A 268 -20.43 -20.84 -3.43
CA LEU A 268 -19.09 -20.87 -2.87
C LEU A 268 -18.43 -19.50 -3.08
N VAL A 269 -18.09 -18.84 -1.97
CA VAL A 269 -17.35 -17.57 -1.98
C VAL A 269 -15.89 -17.88 -1.67
N VAL A 270 -14.98 -17.55 -2.59
CA VAL A 270 -13.54 -17.81 -2.44
C VAL A 270 -12.79 -16.50 -2.33
N HIS A 271 -12.19 -16.26 -1.16
CA HIS A 271 -11.39 -15.08 -0.88
C HIS A 271 -9.92 -15.32 -1.20
N LEU A 272 -9.36 -14.53 -2.12
CA LEU A 272 -7.92 -14.51 -2.37
C LEU A 272 -7.28 -13.57 -1.34
N LYS A 273 -6.60 -14.14 -0.34
CA LYS A 273 -5.97 -13.41 0.79
C LYS A 273 -4.73 -12.62 0.36
N ARG A 274 -4.95 -11.59 -0.47
CA ARG A 274 -3.89 -10.75 -1.07
C ARG A 274 -3.24 -9.79 -0.09
N PHE A 275 -3.99 -9.31 0.91
CA PHE A 275 -3.48 -8.34 1.87
C PHE A 275 -2.71 -9.02 3.00
N SER A 276 -1.47 -8.60 3.20
CA SER A 276 -0.59 -9.06 4.26
C SER A 276 -0.33 -7.92 5.26
N TYR A 277 -0.73 -8.14 6.50
CA TYR A 277 -0.47 -7.24 7.62
C TYR A 277 0.81 -7.66 8.32
N ASN A 278 1.82 -6.79 8.28
CA ASN A 278 3.00 -6.89 9.13
C ASN A 278 3.08 -5.61 9.99
N SER A 279 3.65 -5.68 11.19
CA SER A 279 3.51 -4.61 12.22
C SER A 279 4.02 -3.22 11.81
N PHE A 280 4.72 -3.11 10.68
CA PHE A 280 5.17 -1.84 10.10
C PHE A 280 4.81 -1.70 8.60
N TRP A 281 4.35 -2.76 7.91
CA TRP A 281 4.07 -2.77 6.47
C TRP A 281 2.69 -3.33 6.15
N ARG A 282 2.01 -2.69 5.22
CA ARG A 282 0.78 -3.18 4.60
C ARG A 282 1.09 -3.49 3.13
N ASP A 283 1.15 -4.78 2.78
CA ASP A 283 1.51 -5.24 1.43
C ASP A 283 0.33 -5.95 0.73
N LYS A 284 0.29 -5.88 -0.61
CA LYS A 284 -0.72 -6.52 -1.45
C LYS A 284 -0.05 -7.43 -2.48
N LEU A 285 -0.41 -8.71 -2.45
CA LEU A 285 0.02 -9.70 -3.43
C LEU A 285 -0.72 -9.50 -4.77
N ASP A 286 -0.04 -8.89 -5.75
CA ASP A 286 -0.51 -8.74 -7.14
C ASP A 286 -0.16 -9.94 -8.06
N THR A 287 0.07 -11.13 -7.47
CA THR A 287 0.24 -12.39 -8.21
C THR A 287 -1.02 -12.70 -9.03
N LEU A 288 -0.89 -13.05 -10.32
CA LEU A 288 -2.04 -13.51 -11.08
C LEU A 288 -2.50 -14.87 -10.53
N VAL A 289 -3.78 -15.01 -10.24
CA VAL A 289 -4.37 -16.31 -9.90
C VAL A 289 -5.25 -16.71 -11.08
N SER A 290 -4.93 -17.82 -11.72
CA SER A 290 -5.77 -18.41 -12.77
C SER A 290 -6.89 -19.20 -12.12
N PHE A 291 -8.13 -18.86 -12.44
CA PHE A 291 -9.33 -19.52 -11.94
C PHE A 291 -10.29 -19.85 -13.10
N PRO A 292 -10.91 -21.04 -13.13
CA PRO A 292 -11.78 -21.44 -14.22
C PRO A 292 -13.15 -20.75 -14.09
N LEU A 293 -13.67 -20.22 -15.20
CA LEU A 293 -14.98 -19.55 -15.22
C LEU A 293 -16.16 -20.54 -15.28
N ARG A 294 -15.91 -21.77 -15.69
CA ARG A 294 -16.88 -22.86 -15.77
C ARG A 294 -16.24 -24.15 -15.27
N SER A 295 -17.06 -25.02 -14.68
CA SER A 295 -16.67 -26.37 -14.23
C SER A 295 -15.44 -26.43 -13.31
N LEU A 296 -15.39 -25.58 -12.28
CA LEU A 296 -14.50 -25.77 -11.13
C LEU A 296 -14.96 -27.02 -10.37
N ASP A 297 -14.23 -28.12 -10.50
CA ASP A 297 -14.51 -29.35 -9.76
C ASP A 297 -13.79 -29.34 -8.40
N MET A 298 -14.55 -29.48 -7.32
CA MET A 298 -14.03 -29.55 -5.94
C MET A 298 -14.07 -30.98 -5.38
N SER A 299 -14.41 -32.00 -6.19
CA SER A 299 -14.70 -33.37 -5.73
C SER A 299 -13.56 -34.02 -4.96
N ASP A 300 -12.31 -33.75 -5.35
CA ASP A 300 -11.12 -34.33 -4.72
C ASP A 300 -10.80 -33.68 -3.36
N HIS A 301 -11.18 -32.42 -3.18
CA HIS A 301 -10.94 -31.63 -1.97
C HIS A 301 -11.99 -31.87 -0.86
N VAL A 302 -13.12 -32.52 -1.19
CA VAL A 302 -14.21 -32.80 -0.24
C VAL A 302 -14.11 -34.24 0.29
N ILE A 303 -14.12 -34.40 1.61
CA ILE A 303 -14.06 -35.72 2.28
C ILE A 303 -15.35 -36.51 2.09
N ASN A 304 -16.51 -35.88 2.32
CA ASN A 304 -17.79 -36.56 2.24
C ASN A 304 -18.17 -36.86 0.78
N LYS A 305 -18.12 -38.14 0.40
CA LYS A 305 -18.44 -38.60 -0.97
C LYS A 305 -19.94 -38.86 -1.20
N ASP A 306 -20.78 -38.78 -0.17
CA ASP A 306 -22.23 -38.96 -0.27
C ASP A 306 -22.97 -37.70 -0.75
N GLN A 307 -22.23 -36.67 -1.17
CA GLN A 307 -22.77 -35.39 -1.65
C GLN A 307 -22.86 -35.33 -3.18
N PRO A 308 -23.81 -34.55 -3.75
CA PRO A 308 -23.82 -34.25 -5.18
C PRO A 308 -22.50 -33.61 -5.64
N ARG A 309 -22.06 -33.95 -6.86
CA ARG A 309 -20.74 -33.53 -7.38
C ARG A 309 -20.56 -32.00 -7.25
N PRO A 310 -19.58 -31.51 -6.48
CA PRO A 310 -19.40 -30.09 -6.20
C PRO A 310 -18.67 -29.39 -7.36
N ILE A 311 -19.33 -29.33 -8.52
CA ILE A 311 -18.86 -28.62 -9.72
C ILE A 311 -19.49 -27.22 -9.76
N TYR A 312 -18.69 -26.18 -10.00
CA TYR A 312 -19.16 -24.78 -9.96
C TYR A 312 -18.87 -23.99 -11.23
N ASN A 313 -19.72 -23.00 -11.52
CA ASN A 313 -19.49 -21.95 -12.52
C ASN A 313 -19.31 -20.60 -11.82
N LEU A 314 -18.41 -19.77 -12.33
CA LEU A 314 -18.19 -18.41 -11.82
C LEU A 314 -19.37 -17.52 -12.24
N ILE A 315 -19.92 -16.76 -11.28
CA ILE A 315 -21.04 -15.84 -11.48
C ILE A 315 -20.66 -14.37 -11.22
N ALA A 316 -19.68 -14.12 -10.35
CA ALA A 316 -19.16 -12.77 -10.13
C ALA A 316 -17.70 -12.79 -9.61
N VAL A 317 -17.03 -11.65 -9.77
CA VAL A 317 -15.69 -11.36 -9.23
C VAL A 317 -15.73 -9.95 -8.64
N SER A 318 -15.33 -9.79 -7.38
CA SER A 318 -14.93 -8.49 -6.84
C SER A 318 -13.45 -8.27 -7.15
N ASN A 319 -13.15 -7.15 -7.81
CA ASN A 319 -11.81 -6.72 -8.19
C ASN A 319 -11.31 -5.64 -7.22
N HIS A 320 -10.00 -5.58 -6.97
CA HIS A 320 -9.35 -4.50 -6.21
C HIS A 320 -8.10 -3.95 -6.91
N TYR A 321 -8.15 -2.65 -7.21
CA TYR A 321 -7.06 -1.87 -7.78
C TYR A 321 -6.41 -0.99 -6.70
N GLY A 322 -5.13 -0.63 -6.87
CA GLY A 322 -4.37 0.05 -5.83
C GLY A 322 -3.98 -0.86 -4.65
N GLY A 323 -3.64 -0.24 -3.52
CA GLY A 323 -3.04 -0.88 -2.34
C GLY A 323 -3.78 -0.56 -1.04
N MET A 324 -3.17 -0.88 0.10
CA MET A 324 -3.83 -0.75 1.42
C MET A 324 -3.91 0.67 2.01
N GLY A 325 -3.31 1.66 1.35
CA GLY A 325 -3.43 3.09 1.71
C GLY A 325 -4.47 3.85 0.87
N GLY A 326 -5.08 3.18 -0.10
CA GLY A 326 -5.97 3.76 -1.10
C GLY A 326 -6.09 2.81 -2.29
N GLY A 327 -7.32 2.50 -2.66
CA GLY A 327 -7.64 1.53 -3.69
C GLY A 327 -9.09 1.68 -4.16
N HIS A 328 -9.42 1.00 -5.24
CA HIS A 328 -10.73 1.05 -5.87
C HIS A 328 -11.29 -0.36 -6.07
N TYR A 329 -12.59 -0.52 -5.83
CA TYR A 329 -13.29 -1.80 -5.97
C TYR A 329 -14.27 -1.73 -7.14
N THR A 330 -14.19 -2.70 -8.04
CA THR A 330 -15.17 -2.89 -9.11
C THR A 330 -15.69 -4.34 -9.07
N ALA A 331 -16.77 -4.62 -9.80
CA ALA A 331 -17.26 -5.99 -9.95
C ALA A 331 -17.35 -6.40 -11.42
N TYR A 332 -16.98 -7.64 -11.72
CA TYR A 332 -17.50 -8.34 -12.89
C TYR A 332 -18.64 -9.23 -12.43
N ALA A 333 -19.79 -9.19 -13.11
CA ALA A 333 -20.88 -10.12 -12.84
C ALA A 333 -21.51 -10.62 -14.14
N LYS A 334 -21.98 -11.87 -14.11
CA LYS A 334 -22.67 -12.52 -15.21
C LYS A 334 -24.18 -12.29 -15.09
N ASN A 335 -24.78 -11.65 -16.08
CA ASN A 335 -26.22 -11.44 -16.12
C ASN A 335 -26.94 -12.75 -16.44
N CYS A 336 -27.86 -13.17 -15.57
CA CYS A 336 -28.61 -14.41 -15.71
C CYS A 336 -29.65 -14.40 -16.84
N LYS A 337 -29.97 -13.23 -17.43
CA LYS A 337 -30.97 -13.08 -18.48
C LYS A 337 -30.43 -13.27 -19.90
N ASP A 338 -29.17 -12.90 -20.15
CA ASP A 338 -28.54 -12.92 -21.49
C ASP A 338 -27.24 -13.75 -21.54
N ASP A 339 -26.82 -14.34 -20.42
CA ASP A 339 -25.56 -15.08 -20.21
C ASP A 339 -24.27 -14.27 -20.46
N LYS A 340 -24.35 -12.93 -20.52
CA LYS A 340 -23.21 -12.03 -20.77
C LYS A 340 -22.57 -11.53 -19.49
N TRP A 341 -21.32 -11.11 -19.60
CA TRP A 341 -20.56 -10.48 -18.53
C TRP A 341 -20.60 -8.96 -18.64
N TYR A 342 -20.72 -8.32 -17.48
CA TYR A 342 -20.72 -6.87 -17.33
C TYR A 342 -19.71 -6.46 -16.25
N SER A 343 -19.05 -5.32 -16.48
CA SER A 343 -18.28 -4.59 -15.48
C SER A 343 -19.17 -3.55 -14.82
N PHE A 344 -19.10 -3.48 -13.50
CA PHE A 344 -19.79 -2.50 -12.65
C PHE A 344 -18.72 -1.71 -11.91
N ASP A 345 -18.64 -0.43 -12.24
CA ASP A 345 -17.65 0.53 -11.73
C ASP A 345 -18.43 1.75 -11.21
N ASP A 346 -18.74 1.73 -9.91
CA ASP A 346 -19.68 2.60 -9.22
C ASP A 346 -21.02 2.79 -9.97
N SER A 347 -21.27 3.97 -10.54
CA SER A 347 -22.48 4.30 -11.31
C SER A 347 -22.44 3.81 -12.77
N SER A 348 -21.31 3.27 -13.22
CA SER A 348 -21.05 2.92 -14.63
C SER A 348 -21.15 1.42 -14.86
N VAL A 349 -21.87 1.02 -15.92
CA VAL A 349 -22.01 -0.38 -16.32
C VAL A 349 -21.63 -0.55 -17.80
N SER A 350 -20.74 -1.49 -18.10
CA SER A 350 -20.28 -1.78 -19.46
C SER A 350 -20.18 -3.28 -19.71
N SER A 351 -20.43 -3.73 -20.94
CA SER A 351 -20.20 -5.13 -21.33
C SER A 351 -18.71 -5.46 -21.34
N VAL A 352 -18.32 -6.63 -20.84
CA VAL A 352 -16.92 -7.07 -20.79
C VAL A 352 -16.74 -8.45 -21.42
N ASN A 353 -15.61 -8.68 -22.10
CA ASN A 353 -15.30 -9.96 -22.72
C ASN A 353 -14.75 -10.96 -21.68
N GLN A 354 -14.93 -12.25 -21.95
CA GLN A 354 -14.65 -13.30 -20.97
C GLN A 354 -13.15 -13.36 -20.58
N GLU A 355 -12.28 -12.99 -21.50
CA GLU A 355 -10.82 -13.01 -21.38
C GLU A 355 -10.29 -11.97 -20.38
N GLN A 356 -11.08 -10.92 -20.09
CA GLN A 356 -10.69 -9.82 -19.19
C GLN A 356 -10.98 -10.11 -17.71
N ILE A 357 -11.75 -11.16 -17.42
CA ILE A 357 -12.24 -11.50 -16.08
C ILE A 357 -11.11 -12.05 -15.20
N VAL A 358 -10.25 -12.91 -15.77
CA VAL A 358 -9.09 -13.47 -15.06
C VAL A 358 -7.97 -12.44 -15.03
N SER A 359 -7.87 -11.68 -13.94
CA SER A 359 -6.90 -10.60 -13.78
C SER A 359 -6.22 -10.62 -12.41
N LYS A 360 -5.14 -9.85 -12.28
CA LYS A 360 -4.46 -9.61 -11.00
C LYS A 360 -5.35 -8.89 -9.97
N ALA A 361 -6.36 -8.16 -10.43
CA ALA A 361 -7.27 -7.40 -9.56
C ALA A 361 -8.28 -8.31 -8.85
N ALA A 362 -8.60 -9.50 -9.39
CA ALA A 362 -9.57 -10.42 -8.80
C ALA A 362 -9.23 -10.74 -7.33
N TYR A 363 -10.18 -10.46 -6.42
CA TYR A 363 -9.97 -10.49 -4.97
C TYR A 363 -10.96 -11.43 -4.25
N VAL A 364 -12.25 -11.41 -4.63
CA VAL A 364 -13.24 -12.39 -4.17
C VAL A 364 -13.93 -12.99 -5.39
N LEU A 365 -13.96 -14.32 -5.46
CA LEU A 365 -14.61 -15.09 -6.52
C LEU A 365 -15.94 -15.64 -6.00
N PHE A 366 -17.01 -15.49 -6.79
CA PHE A 366 -18.33 -16.03 -6.46
C PHE A 366 -18.69 -17.14 -7.44
N TYR A 367 -18.84 -18.34 -6.92
CA TYR A 367 -19.09 -19.57 -7.66
C TYR A 367 -20.47 -20.14 -7.32
N GLN A 368 -21.28 -20.44 -8.34
CA GLN A 368 -22.56 -21.14 -8.18
C GLN A 368 -22.41 -22.60 -8.56
N ARG A 369 -22.88 -23.50 -7.69
CA ARG A 369 -22.86 -24.95 -7.94
C ARG A 369 -23.78 -25.29 -9.12
N GLN A 370 -23.30 -26.13 -10.03
CA GLN A 370 -24.14 -26.71 -11.07
C GLN A 370 -25.19 -27.61 -10.40
N GLU A 371 -26.48 -27.38 -10.69
CA GLU A 371 -27.53 -28.22 -10.12
C GLU A 371 -27.64 -29.54 -10.89
N THR A 372 -27.01 -30.58 -10.35
CA THR A 372 -27.17 -31.96 -10.80
C THR A 372 -28.58 -32.46 -10.45
N GLY A 373 -29.58 -32.17 -11.31
CA GLY A 373 -30.91 -32.79 -11.22
C GLY A 373 -32.15 -31.87 -11.23
N PHE A 374 -32.17 -30.75 -11.96
CA PHE A 374 -33.42 -29.97 -12.18
C PHE A 374 -33.86 -29.81 -13.65
N GLN A 375 -33.08 -30.27 -14.63
CA GLN A 375 -33.45 -30.14 -16.05
C GLN A 375 -34.62 -31.04 -16.48
N GLU A 376 -34.83 -32.21 -15.87
CA GLU A 376 -36.00 -33.08 -16.16
C GLU A 376 -37.34 -32.37 -15.85
N SER A 377 -37.36 -31.49 -14.84
CA SER A 377 -38.60 -30.85 -14.37
C SER A 377 -39.14 -29.73 -15.28
N MET A 378 -38.32 -29.20 -16.19
CA MET A 378 -38.75 -28.17 -17.14
C MET A 378 -39.27 -28.79 -18.45
N GLU A 379 -38.63 -29.85 -18.94
CA GLU A 379 -39.10 -30.58 -20.15
C GLU A 379 -40.41 -31.35 -19.89
N GLU A 380 -40.62 -31.91 -18.69
CA GLU A 380 -41.94 -32.50 -18.35
C GLU A 380 -43.06 -31.46 -18.29
N LYS A 381 -42.77 -30.20 -17.89
CA LYS A 381 -43.79 -29.15 -17.80
C LYS A 381 -44.18 -28.61 -19.18
N THR A 382 -43.24 -28.48 -20.12
CA THR A 382 -43.57 -28.16 -21.51
C THR A 382 -44.27 -29.32 -22.22
N ASN A 383 -43.87 -30.58 -21.98
CA ASN A 383 -44.55 -31.75 -22.59
C ASN A 383 -45.92 -32.09 -21.98
N ARG A 384 -46.23 -31.67 -20.74
CA ARG A 384 -47.62 -31.74 -20.23
C ARG A 384 -48.50 -30.62 -20.80
N SER A 385 -47.95 -29.46 -21.12
CA SER A 385 -48.73 -28.36 -21.73
C SER A 385 -49.09 -28.59 -23.20
N SER A 386 -48.39 -29.47 -23.91
CA SER A 386 -48.62 -29.76 -25.34
C SER A 386 -49.67 -30.85 -25.61
N ARG A 387 -50.16 -31.56 -24.58
CA ARG A 387 -51.21 -32.58 -24.69
C ARG A 387 -52.59 -32.07 -24.28
N CYS A 388 -53.07 -31.01 -24.94
CA CYS A 388 -54.51 -30.72 -24.97
C CYS A 388 -55.25 -31.86 -25.69
N ARG A 389 -56.19 -32.52 -25.00
CA ARG A 389 -57.05 -33.54 -25.63
C ARG A 389 -58.02 -32.87 -26.62
N PRO A 390 -58.12 -33.35 -27.87
CA PRO A 390 -59.22 -32.96 -28.74
C PRO A 390 -60.50 -33.71 -28.33
N GLY A 391 -61.62 -32.98 -28.24
CA GLY A 391 -62.96 -33.56 -28.26
C GLY A 391 -63.65 -33.73 -26.90
N CYS A 392 -64.50 -32.76 -26.56
CA CYS A 392 -65.80 -33.02 -25.98
C CYS A 392 -66.84 -32.29 -26.83
N ARG A 393 -67.59 -33.06 -27.64
CA ARG A 393 -68.89 -32.65 -28.17
C ARG A 393 -69.94 -33.45 -27.40
N HIS A 394 -70.87 -32.77 -26.75
CA HIS A 394 -72.29 -33.10 -26.70
C HIS A 394 -73.04 -31.81 -26.38
#